data_AF-A0A1N6DSP3-F1
#
_entry.id   AF-A0A1N6DSP3-F1
#
_cell.length_a   1.000
_cell.length_b   1.000
_cell.length_c   1.000
_cell.angle_alpha   90.00
_cell.angle_beta   90.00
_cell.angle_gamma   90.00
#
_symmetry.space_group_name_H-M   'P 1'
#
loop_
_entity.id
_entity.type
_entity.pdbx_description
1 polymer ?
#
loop_
_entity_poly.entity_id
_entity_poly.type
_entity_poly.pdbx_seq_one_letter_code
_entity_poly.pdbx_strand_id
1 'polypeptide(L)'
;MPKKTKGQTLVCVYPDWCKGCGLCVAFCPGKVLELNALGKAEVVQPEECINCGFCELHCPDFAIAVRPKFTANGVRCRDSCEPGEVGGAVKSDLIPQKAVAEG
;
A
#
# COMPACT_ATOMS: atom_id res chain seq x y z
N MET A 1 22.70 8.31 -5.79
CA MET A 1 21.72 7.34 -5.24
C MET A 1 20.59 8.13 -4.57
N PRO A 2 19.35 8.10 -5.09
CA PRO A 2 18.23 8.81 -4.46
C PRO A 2 18.00 8.23 -3.07
N LYS A 3 18.13 9.09 -2.04
CA LYS A 3 17.90 8.71 -0.65
C LYS A 3 16.42 8.38 -0.48
N LYS A 4 16.07 7.11 -0.30
CA LYS A 4 14.68 6.71 -0.01
C LYS A 4 14.29 7.32 1.34
N THR A 5 13.29 8.19 1.32
CA THR A 5 12.76 8.86 2.51
C THR A 5 11.95 7.87 3.34
N LYS A 6 12.30 7.69 4.62
CA LYS A 6 11.56 6.85 5.58
C LYS A 6 10.19 7.46 5.90
N GLY A 7 9.20 6.64 6.24
CA GLY A 7 7.93 7.08 6.85
C GLY A 7 6.80 7.50 5.91
N GLN A 8 7.03 7.46 4.60
CA GLN A 8 6.03 7.84 3.59
C GLN A 8 5.40 6.62 2.91
N THR A 9 5.22 5.51 3.62
CA THR A 9 4.70 4.26 3.02
C THR A 9 3.57 3.69 3.86
N LEU A 10 2.53 3.20 3.19
CA LEU A 10 1.43 2.44 3.75
C LEU A 10 1.70 0.96 3.50
N VAL A 11 1.66 0.16 4.55
CA VAL A 11 1.74 -1.30 4.48
C VAL A 11 0.41 -1.84 4.98
N CYS A 12 -0.32 -2.54 4.12
CA CYS A 12 -1.58 -3.17 4.45
C CYS A 12 -1.38 -4.68 4.51
N VAL A 13 -1.87 -5.33 5.56
CA VAL A 13 -1.84 -6.79 5.70
C VAL A 13 -3.28 -7.29 5.78
N TYR A 14 -3.61 -8.27 4.96
CA TYR A 14 -4.91 -8.93 4.92
C TYR A 14 -4.85 -10.21 5.77
N PRO A 15 -5.36 -10.19 7.02
CA PRO A 15 -5.23 -11.32 7.94
C PRO A 15 -5.94 -12.59 7.45
N ASP A 16 -7.02 -12.44 6.68
CA ASP A 16 -7.77 -13.56 6.09
C ASP A 16 -6.93 -14.36 5.08
N TRP A 17 -6.00 -13.69 4.39
CA TRP A 17 -5.18 -14.30 3.35
C TRP A 17 -3.82 -14.73 3.90
N CYS A 18 -3.36 -14.09 4.98
CA CYS A 18 -2.09 -14.41 5.61
C CYS A 18 -2.12 -15.83 6.18
N LYS A 19 -1.21 -16.71 5.73
CA LYS A 19 -1.03 -18.05 6.31
C LYS A 19 -0.08 -18.10 7.50
N GLY A 20 0.63 -17.01 7.77
CA GLY A 20 1.56 -16.94 8.91
C GLY A 20 2.95 -17.52 8.65
N CYS A 21 3.40 -17.53 7.39
CA CYS A 21 4.69 -18.11 7.00
C CYS A 21 5.92 -17.35 7.52
N GLY A 22 5.77 -16.12 8.01
CA GLY A 22 6.87 -15.32 8.59
C GLY A 22 7.92 -14.79 7.58
N LEU A 23 7.82 -15.13 6.30
CA LEU A 23 8.78 -14.68 5.27
C LEU A 23 8.89 -13.16 5.20
N CYS A 24 7.76 -12.48 5.30
CA CYS A 24 7.71 -11.03 5.27
C CYS A 24 8.48 -10.37 6.43
N VAL A 25 8.54 -11.00 7.59
CA VAL A 25 9.31 -10.55 8.76
C VAL A 25 10.80 -10.81 8.56
N ALA A 26 11.16 -12.01 8.08
CA ALA A 26 12.55 -12.42 7.86
C ALA A 26 13.27 -11.56 6.82
N PHE A 27 12.58 -11.17 5.74
CA PHE A 27 13.15 -10.39 4.65
C PHE A 27 12.98 -8.88 4.81
N CYS A 28 12.34 -8.39 5.88
CA CYS A 28 12.14 -6.96 6.05
C CYS A 28 13.43 -6.27 6.56
N PRO A 29 14.11 -5.45 5.74
CA PRO A 29 15.32 -4.75 6.19
C PRO A 29 15.02 -3.68 7.25
N GLY A 30 13.80 -3.13 7.23
CA GLY A 30 13.33 -2.12 8.20
C GLY A 30 12.65 -2.72 9.43
N LYS A 31 12.52 -4.06 9.52
CA LYS A 31 11.86 -4.77 10.63
C LYS A 31 10.51 -4.15 11.03
N VAL A 32 9.69 -3.81 10.03
CA VAL A 32 8.40 -3.11 10.23
C VAL A 32 7.23 -4.06 10.49
N LEU A 33 7.45 -5.36 10.30
CA LEU A 33 6.46 -6.43 10.38
C LEU A 33 6.83 -7.39 11.51
N GLU A 34 5.83 -7.90 12.22
CA GLU A 34 5.96 -8.96 13.22
C GLU A 34 4.87 -10.02 13.00
N LEU A 35 4.99 -11.17 13.66
CA LEU A 35 3.92 -12.17 13.73
C LEU A 35 3.18 -12.00 15.06
N ASN A 36 1.87 -11.79 14.97
CA ASN A 36 1.01 -11.68 16.14
C ASN A 36 0.83 -13.02 16.87
N ALA A 37 0.12 -13.02 17.99
CA ALA A 37 -0.16 -14.22 18.79
C ALA A 37 -0.92 -15.33 18.01
N LEU A 38 -1.61 -14.98 16.92
CA LEU A 38 -2.31 -15.90 16.03
C LEU A 38 -1.41 -16.39 14.87
N GLY A 39 -0.12 -16.04 14.91
CA GLY A 39 0.85 -16.33 13.86
C GLY A 39 0.63 -15.54 12.57
N LYS A 40 -0.19 -14.50 12.55
CA LYS A 40 -0.45 -13.67 11.37
C LYS A 40 0.51 -12.48 11.33
N ALA A 41 0.90 -12.08 10.12
CA ALA A 41 1.69 -10.88 9.94
C ALA A 41 0.90 -9.64 10.41
N GLU A 42 1.56 -8.77 11.17
CA GLU A 42 1.06 -7.48 11.62
C GLU A 42 2.10 -6.39 11.41
N VAL A 43 1.65 -5.16 11.21
CA VAL A 43 2.52 -3.99 11.01
C VAL A 43 2.71 -3.29 12.34
N VAL A 44 3.95 -3.28 12.85
CA VAL A 44 4.28 -2.69 14.16
C VAL A 44 4.91 -1.30 14.04
N GLN A 45 5.73 -1.06 13.00
CA GLN A 45 6.51 0.17 12.84
C GLN A 45 6.46 0.67 11.39
N PRO A 46 5.31 1.18 10.92
CA PRO A 46 5.15 1.60 9.53
C PRO A 46 6.04 2.80 9.16
N GLU A 47 6.52 3.59 10.13
CA GLU A 47 7.40 4.73 9.86
C GLU A 47 8.81 4.35 9.40
N GLU A 48 9.31 3.17 9.77
CA GLU A 48 10.63 2.69 9.39
C GLU A 48 10.62 2.02 7.99
N CYS A 49 9.46 1.97 7.34
CA CYS A 49 9.32 1.37 6.02
C CYS A 49 10.01 2.22 4.96
N ILE A 50 10.98 1.60 4.27
CA ILE A 50 11.77 2.21 3.18
C ILE A 50 11.17 1.97 1.78
N ASN A 51 9.94 1.47 1.70
CA ASN A 51 9.29 1.08 0.43
C ASN A 51 10.20 0.17 -0.43
N CYS A 52 10.64 -0.96 0.13
CA CYS A 52 11.45 -1.93 -0.61
C CYS A 52 10.59 -2.90 -1.44
N GLY A 53 9.33 -3.13 -1.06
CA GLY A 53 8.43 -4.06 -1.73
C GLY A 53 8.72 -5.56 -1.48
N PHE A 54 9.75 -5.90 -0.72
CA PHE A 54 10.15 -7.32 -0.55
C PHE A 54 9.09 -8.18 0.12
N CYS A 55 8.36 -7.62 1.10
CA CYS A 55 7.30 -8.34 1.77
C CYS A 55 6.12 -8.70 0.83
N GLU A 56 5.79 -7.83 -0.13
CA GLU A 56 4.76 -8.09 -1.15
C GLU A 56 5.26 -9.15 -2.14
N LEU A 57 6.51 -9.04 -2.61
CA LEU A 57 7.11 -9.95 -3.60
C LEU A 57 7.32 -11.38 -3.07
N HIS A 58 7.65 -11.54 -1.79
CA HIS A 58 7.93 -12.85 -1.20
C HIS A 58 6.72 -13.46 -0.49
N CYS A 59 5.58 -12.76 -0.45
CA CYS A 59 4.37 -13.33 0.12
C CYS A 59 3.74 -14.30 -0.91
N PRO A 60 3.74 -15.63 -0.66
CA PRO A 60 3.17 -16.58 -1.62
C PRO A 60 1.65 -16.42 -1.78
N ASP A 61 0.98 -15.92 -0.73
CA ASP A 61 -0.47 -15.68 -0.71
C ASP A 61 -0.85 -14.24 -1.10
N PHE A 62 0.13 -13.40 -1.42
CA PHE A 62 -0.09 -11.97 -1.73
C PHE A 62 -0.93 -11.22 -0.66
N ALA A 63 -0.82 -11.64 0.60
CA ALA A 63 -1.58 -11.08 1.72
C ALA A 63 -1.09 -9.71 2.21
N ILE A 64 -0.10 -9.11 1.54
CA ILE A 64 0.55 -7.86 1.94
C ILE A 64 0.59 -6.92 0.74
N ALA A 65 0.20 -5.67 0.95
CA ALA A 65 0.31 -4.61 -0.05
C ALA A 65 1.15 -3.44 0.47
N VAL A 66 2.09 -2.96 -0.34
CA VAL A 66 2.94 -1.80 -0.02
C VAL A 66 2.66 -0.66 -0.98
N ARG A 67 2.31 0.52 -0.46
CA ARG A 67 1.96 1.69 -1.27
C ARG A 67 2.66 2.96 -0.75
N PRO A 68 3.28 3.77 -1.61
CA PRO A 68 3.79 5.07 -1.17
C PRO A 68 2.62 5.99 -0.77
N LYS A 69 2.78 6.73 0.33
CA LYS A 69 1.92 7.87 0.66
C LYS A 69 2.14 8.93 -0.41
N PHE A 70 1.06 9.44 -0.99
CA PHE A 70 1.10 10.41 -2.07
C PHE A 70 1.89 11.65 -1.63
N THR A 71 3.12 11.82 -2.13
CA THR A 71 3.90 13.05 -1.93
C THR A 71 3.97 13.86 -3.22
N ALA A 72 3.96 15.17 -3.07
CA ALA A 72 3.65 16.22 -4.05
C ALA A 72 4.52 16.33 -5.33
N ASN A 73 5.20 15.28 -5.78
CA ASN A 73 6.07 15.30 -6.96
C ASN A 73 5.57 14.43 -8.14
N GLY A 74 4.25 14.42 -8.36
CA GLY A 74 3.65 14.43 -9.71
C GLY A 74 4.09 13.41 -10.77
N VAL A 75 4.52 12.20 -10.41
CA VAL A 75 4.69 11.12 -11.40
C VAL A 75 3.38 10.35 -11.52
N ARG A 76 2.60 10.73 -12.53
CA ARG A 76 1.35 10.11 -12.94
C ARG A 76 1.63 8.74 -13.54
N CYS A 77 1.08 7.69 -12.93
CA CYS A 77 0.78 6.45 -13.64
C CYS A 77 -0.24 6.81 -14.73
N ARG A 78 0.24 6.88 -15.98
CA ARG A 78 -0.59 7.12 -17.16
C ARG A 78 -1.53 5.93 -17.35
N ASP A 79 -2.73 6.10 -16.83
CA ASP A 79 -4.01 5.60 -17.32
C ASP A 79 -4.03 4.13 -17.78
N SER A 80 -4.19 3.17 -16.86
CA SER A 80 -5.02 1.94 -17.05
C SER A 80 -4.75 0.82 -16.03
N CYS A 81 -4.66 1.09 -14.73
CA CYS A 81 -4.63 -0.02 -13.77
C CYS A 81 -5.46 0.28 -12.53
N GLU A 82 -6.72 -0.12 -12.59
CA GLU A 82 -7.59 -0.36 -11.43
C GLU A 82 -7.40 -1.84 -11.00
N PRO A 83 -7.60 -2.26 -9.73
CA PRO A 83 -8.36 -1.63 -8.65
C PRO A 83 -7.48 -1.31 -7.42
N GLY A 84 -7.31 -0.02 -7.10
CA GLY A 84 -6.34 0.47 -6.12
C GLY A 84 -6.55 1.94 -5.74
N GLU A 85 -7.54 2.22 -4.90
CA GLU A 85 -7.72 3.53 -4.28
C GLU A 85 -6.79 3.68 -3.06
N VAL A 86 -5.58 4.21 -3.30
CA VAL A 86 -4.86 5.05 -2.31
C VAL A 86 -4.36 6.31 -3.02
N GLY A 87 -5.31 7.09 -3.51
CA GLY A 87 -5.13 8.48 -3.92
C GLY A 87 -6.03 9.36 -3.07
N GLY A 88 -5.46 10.33 -2.37
CA GLY A 88 -6.13 11.06 -1.30
C GLY A 88 -7.33 11.89 -1.75
N ALA A 89 -8.33 11.92 -0.87
CA ALA A 89 -9.33 12.97 -0.67
C ALA A 89 -9.88 13.66 -1.93
N VAL A 90 -10.96 13.10 -2.50
CA VAL A 90 -11.89 13.88 -3.33
C VAL A 90 -12.75 14.75 -2.43
N LYS A 91 -12.30 15.98 -2.17
CA LYS A 91 -13.21 17.03 -1.72
C LYS A 91 -13.58 17.88 -2.92
N SER A 92 -14.74 17.54 -3.48
CA SER A 92 -15.73 18.52 -3.89
C SER A 92 -15.36 19.44 -5.06
N ASP A 93 -15.03 18.88 -6.22
CA ASP A 93 -15.26 19.59 -7.48
C ASP A 93 -16.74 19.41 -7.87
N LEU A 94 -17.51 20.32 -7.29
CA LEU A 94 -18.93 20.54 -7.50
C LEU A 94 -19.18 21.02 -8.95
N ILE A 95 -20.38 20.71 -9.48
CA ILE A 95 -21.15 21.43 -10.53
C ILE A 95 -21.02 20.90 -11.99
N PRO A 96 -22.12 20.77 -12.77
CA PRO A 96 -23.47 20.30 -12.46
C PRO A 96 -24.00 19.26 -13.48
N GLN A 97 -25.04 18.53 -13.08
CA GLN A 97 -25.78 17.63 -13.95
C GLN A 97 -26.60 18.43 -15.01
N LYS A 98 -26.18 18.38 -16.27
CA LYS A 98 -27.09 18.56 -17.42
C LYS A 98 -26.96 17.27 -18.25
N ALA A 99 -27.79 16.28 -17.93
CA ALA A 99 -29.05 16.04 -18.63
C ALA A 99 -28.80 15.65 -20.10
N VAL A 100 -28.51 14.37 -20.29
CA VAL A 100 -28.62 13.66 -21.57
C VAL A 100 -30.10 13.41 -21.81
N ALA A 101 -30.63 13.94 -22.91
CA ALA A 101 -31.91 13.51 -23.48
C ALA A 101 -31.73 13.46 -25.00
N GLU A 102 -31.43 12.28 -25.52
CA GLU A 102 -31.67 11.90 -26.91
C GLU A 102 -33.12 11.38 -26.98
N GLY A 103 -33.92 11.93 -27.91
CA GLY A 103 -35.33 11.56 -28.13
C GLY A 103 -36.11 12.64 -28.85
#